data_AF-A9FAF1-F1
#
_entry.id   AF-A9FAF1-F1
#
_cell.length_a   1.000
_cell.length_b   1.000
_cell.length_c   1.000
_cell.angle_alpha   90.00
_cell.angle_beta   90.00
_cell.angle_gamma   90.00
#
_symmetry.space_group_name_H-M   'P 1'
#
loop_
_entity.id
_entity.type
_entity.pdbx_description
1 polymer ?
#
loop_
_entity_poly.entity_id
_entity_poly.type
_entity_poly.pdbx_seq_one_letter_code
_entity_poly.pdbx_strand_id
1 'polypeptide(L)'
;MQLYLIPPDGGQGEGAPKRRRRVSACLSLTPTQRKRLRAALRHLRAAYGSWSCLADVMDMSVIAVESIANGRANGSPATALRAAKAAGVSVDQLLGELASVQRCPTCGRSG
;
A
#
# COMPACT_ATOMS: atom_id res chain seq x y z
N MET A 1 15.28 -57.21 35.48
CA MET A 1 15.27 -55.72 35.43
C MET A 1 14.56 -55.31 34.16
N GLN A 2 13.24 -55.15 34.21
CA GLN A 2 12.40 -54.79 33.05
C GLN A 2 12.50 -53.27 32.81
N LEU A 3 12.94 -52.89 31.61
CA LEU A 3 12.92 -51.51 31.13
C LEU A 3 11.50 -51.19 30.67
N TYR A 4 10.78 -50.36 31.43
CA TYR A 4 9.53 -49.79 30.97
C TYR A 4 9.84 -48.72 29.91
N LEU A 5 9.52 -49.02 28.65
CA LEU A 5 9.37 -48.04 27.58
C LEU A 5 8.09 -47.25 27.85
N ILE A 6 8.23 -46.01 28.32
CA ILE A 6 7.15 -45.04 28.34
C ILE A 6 6.90 -44.62 26.87
N PRO A 7 5.71 -44.87 26.29
CA PRO A 7 5.35 -44.29 25.00
C PRO A 7 5.24 -42.76 25.17
N PRO A 8 5.77 -41.93 24.26
CA PRO A 8 5.49 -40.50 24.31
C PRO A 8 4.01 -40.29 23.99
N ASP A 9 3.26 -39.86 25.01
CA ASP A 9 1.87 -39.42 24.88
C ASP A 9 1.74 -38.42 23.73
N GLY A 10 0.87 -38.76 22.80
CA GLY A 10 0.58 -37.95 21.63
C GLY A 10 -0.01 -36.58 21.98
N GLY A 11 0.18 -35.67 21.04
CA GLY A 11 -0.83 -34.66 20.75
C GLY A 11 -0.67 -33.33 21.46
N GLN A 12 0.28 -32.51 21.00
CA GLN A 12 0.06 -31.06 20.94
C GLN A 12 0.37 -30.58 19.53
N GLY A 13 -0.55 -30.87 18.61
CA GLY A 13 -0.71 -30.06 17.41
C GLY A 13 -1.19 -28.69 17.85
N GLU A 14 -0.29 -27.88 18.39
CA GLU A 14 -0.53 -26.47 18.64
C GLU A 14 -0.77 -25.84 17.28
N GLY A 15 -2.05 -25.70 16.92
CA GLY A 15 -2.47 -25.06 15.69
C GLY A 15 -1.71 -23.75 15.56
N ALA A 16 -0.98 -23.60 14.44
CA ALA A 16 -0.09 -22.47 14.20
C ALA A 16 -0.74 -21.18 14.70
N PRO A 17 -0.04 -20.38 15.52
CA PRO A 17 -0.64 -19.20 16.11
C PRO A 17 -1.25 -18.38 14.98
N LYS A 18 -2.57 -18.16 15.04
CA LYS A 18 -3.26 -17.21 14.14
C LYS A 18 -2.48 -15.91 14.29
N ARG A 19 -1.59 -15.62 13.33
CA ARG A 19 -0.82 -14.38 13.29
C ARG A 19 -1.83 -13.25 13.26
N ARG A 20 -2.20 -12.73 14.43
CA ARG A 20 -2.81 -11.42 14.54
C ARG A 20 -1.74 -10.49 14.00
N ARG A 21 -1.84 -10.16 12.71
CA ARG A 21 -1.03 -9.12 12.08
C ARG A 21 -1.20 -7.90 12.97
N ARG A 22 -0.21 -7.62 13.82
CA ARG A 22 -0.10 -6.32 14.47
C ARG A 22 0.01 -5.36 13.30
N VAL A 23 -1.07 -4.65 13.01
CA VAL A 23 -1.06 -3.54 12.07
C VAL A 23 -0.26 -2.47 12.80
N SER A 24 1.06 -2.52 12.69
CA SER A 24 1.93 -1.49 13.23
C SER A 24 1.42 -0.14 12.71
N ALA A 25 1.36 0.88 13.56
CA ALA A 25 0.92 2.21 13.15
C ALA A 25 1.73 2.74 11.94
N CYS A 26 3.00 2.30 11.81
CA CYS A 26 3.86 2.53 10.65
C CYS A 26 3.37 1.90 9.33
N LEU A 27 2.44 0.94 9.39
CA LEU A 27 1.83 0.27 8.23
C LEU A 27 0.50 0.94 7.81
N SER A 28 0.08 2.01 8.48
CA SER A 28 -1.22 2.66 8.22
C SER A 28 -1.04 4.11 7.81
N LEU A 29 -1.55 4.48 6.64
CA LEU A 29 -1.57 5.87 6.18
C LEU A 29 -2.46 6.72 7.11
N THR A 30 -2.01 7.92 7.46
CA THR A 30 -2.85 8.89 8.19
C THR A 30 -4.02 9.35 7.31
N PRO A 31 -5.13 9.87 7.88
CA PRO A 31 -6.27 10.33 7.08
C PRO A 31 -5.88 11.37 6.01
N THR A 32 -4.94 12.27 6.33
CA THR A 32 -4.39 13.27 5.40
C THR A 32 -3.60 12.61 4.28
N GLN A 33 -2.71 11.67 4.60
CA GLN A 33 -1.95 10.91 3.60
C GLN A 33 -2.88 10.10 2.67
N ARG A 34 -3.98 9.54 3.19
CA ARG A 34 -4.99 8.84 2.37
C ARG A 34 -5.70 9.78 1.41
N LYS A 35 -5.97 11.04 1.82
CA LYS A 35 -6.56 12.06 0.91
C LYS A 35 -5.57 12.43 -0.19
N ARG A 36 -4.29 12.64 0.15
CA ARG A 36 -3.22 12.94 -0.82
C ARG A 36 -2.98 11.78 -1.79
N LEU A 37 -2.92 10.54 -1.29
CA LEU A 37 -2.83 9.34 -2.13
C LEU A 37 -3.99 9.25 -3.12
N ARG A 38 -5.22 9.54 -2.70
CA ARG A 38 -6.39 9.55 -3.59
C ARG A 38 -6.28 10.60 -4.68
N ALA A 39 -5.84 11.82 -4.33
CA ALA A 39 -5.60 12.87 -5.30
C ALA A 39 -4.51 12.46 -6.30
N ALA A 40 -3.40 11.91 -5.82
CA ALA A 40 -2.31 11.42 -6.65
C ALA A 40 -2.77 10.34 -7.65
N LEU A 41 -3.55 9.35 -7.20
CA LEU A 41 -4.08 8.31 -8.11
C LEU A 41 -4.99 8.88 -9.20
N ARG A 42 -5.80 9.91 -8.88
CA ARG A 42 -6.64 10.59 -9.88
C ARG A 42 -5.81 11.39 -10.88
N HIS A 43 -4.77 12.06 -10.42
CA HIS A 43 -3.83 12.77 -11.31
C HIS A 43 -3.07 11.79 -12.20
N LEU A 44 -2.60 10.67 -11.64
CA LEU A 44 -1.94 9.62 -12.41
C LEU A 44 -2.90 9.01 -13.44
N ARG A 45 -4.18 8.80 -13.10
CA ARG A 45 -5.18 8.39 -14.09
C ARG A 45 -5.28 9.39 -15.23
N ALA A 46 -5.30 10.69 -14.94
CA ALA A 46 -5.35 11.71 -15.99
C ALA A 46 -4.08 11.70 -16.87
N ALA A 47 -2.92 11.39 -16.30
CA ALA A 47 -1.65 11.29 -17.04
C ALA A 47 -1.54 10.02 -17.90
N TYR A 48 -1.97 8.86 -17.37
CA TYR A 48 -1.93 7.57 -18.06
C TYR A 48 -3.18 7.28 -18.92
N GLY A 49 -4.23 8.08 -18.78
CA GLY A 49 -5.50 7.97 -19.51
C GLY A 49 -6.49 6.95 -18.97
N SER A 50 -6.04 5.78 -18.48
CA SER A 50 -6.94 4.73 -17.97
C SER A 50 -6.49 4.14 -16.63
N TRP A 51 -7.45 3.55 -15.90
CA TRP A 51 -7.14 2.82 -14.68
C TRP A 51 -6.37 1.53 -14.94
N SER A 52 -6.63 0.86 -16.07
CA SER A 52 -5.91 -0.36 -16.46
C SER A 52 -4.43 -0.08 -16.68
N CYS A 53 -4.11 0.96 -17.44
CA CYS A 53 -2.71 1.36 -17.67
C CYS A 53 -2.01 1.73 -16.35
N LEU A 54 -2.68 2.49 -15.47
CA LEU A 54 -2.12 2.81 -14.15
C LEU A 54 -1.92 1.57 -13.28
N ALA A 55 -2.88 0.64 -13.31
CA ALA A 55 -2.84 -0.61 -12.57
C ALA A 55 -1.69 -1.51 -13.04
N ASP A 56 -1.45 -1.60 -14.35
CA ASP A 56 -0.33 -2.31 -14.94
C ASP A 56 1.02 -1.70 -14.53
N VAL A 57 1.14 -0.37 -14.60
CA VAL A 57 2.35 0.35 -14.17
C VAL A 57 2.61 0.17 -12.66
N MET A 58 1.55 0.11 -11.86
CA MET A 58 1.63 -0.11 -10.43
C MET A 58 1.70 -1.58 -10.03
N ASP A 59 1.65 -2.53 -10.97
CA ASP A 59 1.57 -3.98 -10.70
C ASP A 59 0.48 -4.30 -9.64
N MET A 60 -0.72 -3.77 -9.86
CA MET A 60 -1.87 -3.89 -8.97
C MET A 60 -3.14 -4.21 -9.76
N SER A 61 -4.12 -4.85 -9.12
CA SER A 61 -5.43 -5.04 -9.76
C SER A 61 -6.15 -3.70 -9.95
N VAL A 62 -6.82 -3.53 -11.10
CA VAL A 62 -7.62 -2.35 -11.44
C VAL A 62 -8.64 -2.03 -10.35
N ILE A 63 -9.37 -3.05 -9.88
CA ILE A 63 -10.38 -2.93 -8.82
C ILE A 63 -9.79 -2.39 -7.52
N ALA A 64 -8.56 -2.79 -7.16
CA ALA A 64 -7.90 -2.27 -5.97
C ALA A 64 -7.53 -0.79 -6.14
N VAL A 65 -6.98 -0.41 -7.29
CA VAL A 65 -6.62 1.00 -7.57
C VAL A 65 -7.87 1.89 -7.55
N GLU A 66 -8.94 1.47 -8.21
CA GLU A 66 -10.22 2.18 -8.21
C GLU A 66 -10.83 2.28 -6.82
N SER A 67 -10.82 1.18 -6.06
CA SER A 67 -11.37 1.17 -4.69
C SER A 67 -10.62 2.14 -3.78
N ILE A 68 -9.31 2.27 -3.94
CA ILE A 68 -8.50 3.23 -3.19
C ILE A 68 -8.81 4.66 -3.65
N ALA A 69 -8.83 4.92 -4.96
CA ALA A 69 -9.13 6.23 -5.53
C ALA A 69 -10.54 6.77 -5.19
N ASN A 70 -11.52 5.86 -5.09
CA ASN A 70 -12.89 6.15 -4.68
C ASN A 70 -13.07 6.20 -3.15
N GLY A 71 -12.04 5.88 -2.38
CA GLY A 71 -12.07 5.91 -0.91
C GLY A 71 -12.83 4.74 -0.27
N ARG A 72 -13.17 3.70 -1.04
CA ARG A 72 -13.70 2.43 -0.50
C ARG A 72 -12.64 1.65 0.27
N ALA A 73 -11.37 1.82 -0.13
CA ALA A 73 -10.22 1.26 0.56
C ALA A 73 -9.26 2.37 1.03
N ASN A 74 -8.66 2.17 2.19
CA ASN A 74 -7.73 3.14 2.79
C ASN A 74 -6.37 3.19 2.07
N GLY A 75 -6.05 2.18 1.25
CA GLY A 75 -4.72 1.99 0.69
C GLY A 75 -3.70 1.54 1.73
N SER A 76 -2.54 1.09 1.25
CA SER A 76 -1.41 0.68 2.09
C SER A 76 -0.19 1.55 1.81
N PRO A 77 0.80 1.62 2.71
CA PRO A 77 2.08 2.28 2.44
C PRO A 77 2.78 1.69 1.21
N ALA A 78 2.61 0.39 0.95
CA ALA A 78 3.10 -0.24 -0.27
C ALA A 78 2.41 0.34 -1.52
N THR A 79 1.09 0.59 -1.46
CA THR A 79 0.37 1.28 -2.54
C THR A 79 0.93 2.68 -2.77
N ALA A 80 1.20 3.44 -1.70
CA ALA A 80 1.80 4.76 -1.81
C ALA A 80 3.20 4.70 -2.44
N LEU A 81 4.01 3.70 -2.08
CA LEU A 81 5.31 3.46 -2.70
C LEU A 81 5.21 3.14 -4.19
N ARG A 82 4.27 2.27 -4.58
CA ARG A 82 4.06 1.96 -6.00
C ARG A 82 3.54 3.16 -6.78
N ALA A 83 2.64 3.94 -6.21
CA ALA A 83 2.14 5.17 -6.80
C ALA A 83 3.27 6.21 -6.96
N ALA A 84 4.15 6.33 -5.97
CA ALA A 84 5.31 7.23 -6.04
C ALA A 84 6.29 6.80 -7.13
N LYS A 85 6.56 5.49 -7.25
CA LYS A 85 7.38 4.92 -8.33
C LYS A 85 6.75 5.16 -9.72
N ALA A 86 5.45 4.94 -9.87
CA ALA A 86 4.74 5.23 -11.11
C ALA A 86 4.81 6.73 -11.47
N ALA A 87 4.71 7.59 -10.46
CA ALA A 87 4.86 9.04 -10.62
C ALA A 87 6.32 9.52 -10.76
N GLY A 88 7.32 8.65 -10.62
CA GLY A 88 8.73 9.03 -10.63
C GLY A 88 9.17 9.95 -9.47
N VAL A 89 8.44 9.96 -8.35
CA VAL A 89 8.73 10.82 -7.18
C VAL A 89 8.99 9.99 -5.92
N SER A 90 9.48 10.63 -4.86
CA SER A 90 9.59 9.97 -3.54
C SER A 90 8.22 9.86 -2.86
N VAL A 91 8.06 8.88 -1.97
CA VAL A 91 6.83 8.72 -1.16
C VAL A 91 6.58 9.93 -0.28
N ASP A 92 7.64 10.55 0.21
CA ASP A 92 7.57 11.78 0.98
C ASP A 92 7.08 12.96 0.13
N GLN A 93 7.51 13.10 -1.13
CA GLN A 93 6.92 14.11 -2.03
C GLN A 93 5.46 13.81 -2.39
N LEU A 94 5.09 12.54 -2.51
CA LEU A 94 3.72 12.13 -2.85
C LEU A 94 2.72 12.34 -1.69
N LEU A 95 3.15 12.03 -0.47
CA LEU A 95 2.30 12.04 0.73
C LEU A 95 2.54 13.24 1.64
N GLY A 96 3.69 13.89 1.49
CA GLY A 96 4.13 15.05 2.24
C GLY A 96 3.26 16.26 1.93
N GLU A 97 3.52 17.32 2.68
CA GLU A 97 2.87 18.58 2.42
C GLU A 97 3.33 19.07 1.06
N LEU A 98 2.38 19.43 0.19
CA LEU A 98 2.69 20.12 -1.06
C LEU A 98 3.25 21.49 -0.66
N ALA A 99 4.50 21.52 -0.23
CA ALA A 99 5.31 22.72 -0.23
C ALA A 99 5.13 23.29 -1.63
N SER A 100 4.83 24.58 -1.69
CA SER A 100 4.48 25.36 -2.87
C SER A 100 5.57 25.35 -3.94
N VAL A 101 5.86 24.19 -4.51
CA VAL A 101 6.64 24.09 -5.73
C VAL A 101 5.64 24.45 -6.81
N GLN A 102 5.72 25.70 -7.26
CA GLN A 102 5.04 26.28 -8.42
C GLN A 102 5.20 25.45 -9.71
N ARG A 103 5.86 24.28 -9.67
CA ARG A 103 6.17 23.40 -10.79
C ARG A 103 6.07 21.95 -10.36
N CYS A 104 5.36 21.14 -11.14
CA CYS A 104 5.38 19.69 -10.98
C CYS A 104 6.83 19.18 -11.13
N PRO A 105 7.43 18.51 -10.14
CA PRO A 105 8.80 17.99 -10.24
C PRO A 105 8.94 16.89 -11.29
N THR A 106 7.83 16.28 -11.72
CA THR A 106 7.80 15.20 -12.71
C THR A 106 7.65 15.70 -14.15
N CYS A 107 6.89 16.76 -14.38
CA CYS A 107 6.59 17.24 -15.74
C CYS A 107 6.87 18.73 -15.96
N GLY A 108 7.40 19.44 -14.97
CA GLY A 108 7.76 20.86 -15.06
C GLY A 108 6.58 21.83 -15.21
N ARG A 109 5.34 21.33 -15.27
CA ARG A 109 4.16 22.16 -15.50
C ARG A 109 3.88 23.03 -14.26
N SER A 110 3.96 24.34 -14.46
CA SER A 110 3.36 25.36 -13.60
C SER A 110 1.94 25.59 -14.07
N GLY A 111 0.96 25.47 -13.16
CA GLY A 111 -0.41 25.92 -13.39
C GLY A 111 -0.48 27.43 -13.31
#